data_AF-A0AAW1KP73-F1
#
_entry.id   AF-A0AAW1KP73-F1
#
_cell.length_a   1.000
_cell.length_b   1.000
_cell.length_c   1.000
_cell.angle_alpha   90.00
_cell.angle_beta   90.00
_cell.angle_gamma   90.00
#
_symmetry.space_group_name_H-M   'P 1'
#
loop_
_entity.id
_entity.type
_entity.pdbx_description
1 polymer ?
#
loop_
_entity_poly.entity_id
_entity_poly.type
_entity_poly.pdbx_seq_one_letter_code
_entity_poly.pdbx_strand_id
1 'polypeptide(L)'
;MASCYTRISHSHEGCCILVRSGTDYMELKSLKEKSIELVMECSAIRIKSTNLIIINVYRPPSDNVEEFLMLIQTMLHEVFTENIKYEVLLSGDFNVDLTEPGRDGKLLLNIMKQFGLKPTINEATRVTVVKDDYR
;
A
#
# COMPACT_ATOMS: atom_id res chain seq x y z
N MET A 1 9.45 8.24 -13.45
CA MET A 1 8.49 8.02 -12.35
C MET A 1 7.12 7.84 -12.99
N ALA A 2 6.41 6.78 -12.66
CA ALA A 2 5.18 6.38 -13.36
C ALA A 2 3.91 6.83 -12.63
N SER A 3 3.94 6.81 -11.30
CA SER A 3 2.95 7.41 -10.42
C SER A 3 3.65 7.81 -9.12
N CYS A 4 3.19 8.88 -8.49
CA CYS A 4 3.70 9.32 -7.18
C CYS A 4 2.66 10.13 -6.42
N TYR A 5 2.75 10.05 -5.10
CA TYR A 5 2.12 10.97 -4.17
C TYR A 5 3.20 11.61 -3.29
N THR A 6 3.07 12.92 -3.09
CA THR A 6 3.90 13.70 -2.18
C THR A 6 2.99 14.56 -1.31
N ARG A 7 3.33 14.67 -0.04
CA ARG A 7 2.60 15.49 0.93
C ARG A 7 2.58 16.96 0.53
N ILE A 8 1.50 17.64 0.87
CA ILE A 8 1.30 19.07 0.61
C ILE A 8 1.55 19.86 1.90
N SER A 9 1.04 19.39 3.04
CA SER A 9 1.08 20.14 4.31
C SER A 9 2.27 19.79 5.19
N HIS A 10 2.74 18.55 5.14
CA HIS A 10 3.87 18.05 5.92
C HIS A 10 5.07 17.85 5.01
N SER A 11 6.26 18.18 5.55
CA SER A 11 7.50 18.03 4.82
C SER A 11 7.97 16.58 4.82
N HIS A 12 8.57 16.17 3.70
CA HIS A 12 9.20 14.86 3.48
C HIS A 12 8.21 13.68 3.42
N GLU A 13 8.66 12.61 2.76
CA GLU A 13 7.93 11.35 2.52
C GLU A 13 6.84 11.40 1.43
N GLY A 14 6.40 10.21 1.06
CA GLY A 14 5.58 9.94 -0.12
C GLY A 14 5.75 8.50 -0.56
N CYS A 15 4.99 8.10 -1.58
CA CYS A 15 5.22 6.84 -2.27
C CYS A 15 5.30 7.08 -3.78
N CYS A 16 6.09 6.26 -4.48
CA CYS A 16 6.17 6.32 -5.92
C CYS A 16 6.36 4.94 -6.54
N ILE A 17 6.02 4.83 -7.81
CA ILE A 17 6.34 3.69 -8.66
C ILE A 17 7.30 4.15 -9.75
N LEU A 18 8.46 3.51 -9.82
CA LEU A 18 9.45 3.70 -10.87
C LEU A 18 9.32 2.55 -11.87
N VAL A 19 9.18 2.90 -13.15
CA VAL A 19 9.04 1.92 -14.24
C VAL A 19 10.28 1.99 -15.12
N ARG A 20 10.80 0.82 -15.49
CA ARG A 20 11.95 0.69 -16.39
C ARG A 20 11.60 1.23 -17.78
N SER A 21 12.57 1.88 -18.43
CA SER A 21 12.41 2.35 -19.81
C SER A 21 11.97 1.20 -20.74
N GLY A 22 11.02 1.49 -21.64
CA GLY A 22 10.44 0.51 -22.56
C GLY A 22 9.29 -0.32 -21.99
N THR A 23 8.92 -0.17 -20.72
CA THR A 23 7.71 -0.79 -20.17
C THR A 23 6.52 0.14 -20.35
N ASP A 24 5.49 -0.32 -21.06
CA ASP A 24 4.25 0.41 -21.25
C ASP A 24 3.32 0.31 -20.03
N TYR A 25 2.89 1.48 -19.54
CA TYR A 25 2.00 1.59 -18.38
C TYR A 25 0.94 2.67 -18.55
N MET A 26 -0.02 2.67 -17.64
CA MET A 26 -1.02 3.72 -17.43
C MET A 26 -1.08 4.03 -15.94
N GLU A 27 -1.01 5.31 -15.56
CA GLU A 27 -1.25 5.74 -14.18
C GLU A 27 -2.75 5.61 -13.85
N LEU A 28 -3.06 5.00 -12.70
CA LEU A 28 -4.42 4.89 -12.17
C LEU A 28 -4.69 6.08 -11.24
N LYS A 29 -4.96 7.25 -11.82
CA LYS A 29 -5.12 8.52 -11.09
C LYS A 29 -6.22 8.47 -10.03
N SER A 30 -7.32 7.80 -10.32
CA SER A 30 -8.45 7.63 -9.39
C SER A 30 -8.05 6.95 -8.08
N LEU A 31 -7.07 6.03 -8.11
CA LEU A 31 -6.54 5.39 -6.90
C LEU A 31 -5.55 6.30 -6.17
N LYS A 32 -4.69 7.01 -6.91
CA LYS A 32 -3.77 8.01 -6.32
C LYS A 32 -4.54 9.11 -5.59
N GLU A 33 -5.64 9.59 -6.15
CA GLU A 33 -6.50 10.65 -5.60
C GLU A 33 -7.18 10.27 -4.28
N LYS A 34 -7.15 8.98 -3.89
CA LYS A 34 -7.58 8.52 -2.55
C LYS A 34 -6.54 8.73 -1.47
N SER A 35 -5.37 9.25 -1.81
CA SER A 35 -4.33 9.51 -0.83
C SER A 35 -4.80 10.57 0.17
N ILE A 36 -4.75 10.21 1.45
CA ILE A 36 -5.00 11.12 2.56
C ILE A 36 -3.68 11.24 3.32
N GLU A 37 -3.16 12.46 3.37
CA GLU A 37 -1.89 12.78 4.01
C GLU A 37 -1.88 12.29 5.47
N LEU A 38 -0.79 11.65 5.90
CA LEU A 38 -0.62 11.04 7.23
C LEU A 38 -1.54 9.85 7.57
N VAL A 39 -2.39 9.42 6.65
CA VAL A 39 -3.27 8.25 6.84
C VAL A 39 -2.93 7.15 5.84
N MET A 40 -3.00 7.45 4.55
CA MET A 40 -2.72 6.49 3.48
C MET A 40 -2.26 7.24 2.24
N GLU A 41 -1.04 6.98 1.82
CA GLU A 41 -0.42 7.58 0.64
C GLU A 41 -0.32 6.51 -0.45
N CYS A 42 -0.85 6.79 -1.64
CA CYS A 42 -1.01 5.77 -2.68
C CYS A 42 -0.45 6.22 -4.03
N SER A 43 0.21 5.29 -4.71
CA SER A 43 0.58 5.40 -6.12
C SER A 43 0.20 4.11 -6.83
N ALA A 44 -0.33 4.21 -8.04
CA ALA A 44 -0.89 3.05 -8.73
C ALA A 44 -0.74 3.13 -10.25
N ILE A 45 -0.42 2.00 -10.87
CA ILE A 45 -0.31 1.86 -12.31
C ILE A 45 -0.92 0.55 -12.79
N ARG A 46 -1.31 0.52 -14.06
CA ARG A 46 -1.57 -0.70 -14.82
C ARG A 46 -0.46 -0.89 -15.84
N ILE A 47 0.09 -2.10 -15.93
CA ILE A 47 1.03 -2.48 -17.00
C ILE A 47 0.22 -2.88 -18.23
N LYS A 48 0.39 -2.21 -19.38
CA LYS A 48 -0.48 -2.40 -20.56
C LYS A 48 -0.27 -3.73 -21.26
N SER A 49 0.96 -4.25 -21.25
CA SER A 49 1.31 -5.53 -21.89
C SER A 49 0.81 -6.76 -21.11
N THR A 50 0.23 -6.54 -19.92
CA THR A 50 -0.30 -7.58 -19.05
C THR A 50 -1.66 -7.15 -18.50
N ASN A 51 -2.32 -8.01 -17.73
CA ASN A 51 -3.48 -7.63 -16.94
C ASN A 51 -3.08 -7.34 -15.48
N LEU A 52 -1.91 -6.77 -15.24
CA LEU A 52 -1.39 -6.48 -13.91
C LEU A 52 -1.65 -5.02 -13.50
N ILE A 53 -2.31 -4.85 -12.35
CA ILE A 53 -2.37 -3.61 -11.59
C ILE A 53 -1.35 -3.69 -10.46
N ILE A 54 -0.53 -2.64 -10.33
CA ILE A 54 0.42 -2.48 -9.23
C ILE A 54 -0.05 -1.28 -8.39
N ILE A 55 -0.28 -1.52 -7.10
CA ILE A 55 -0.66 -0.53 -6.12
C ILE A 55 0.43 -0.50 -5.05
N ASN A 56 1.00 0.68 -4.82
CA ASN A 56 1.97 0.92 -3.77
C ASN A 56 1.36 1.87 -2.75
N VAL A 57 1.26 1.41 -1.50
CA VAL A 57 0.64 2.15 -0.40
C VAL A 57 1.64 2.34 0.71
N TYR A 58 1.78 3.57 1.18
CA TYR A 58 2.51 3.90 2.39
C TYR A 58 1.52 4.38 3.45
N ARG A 59 1.52 3.71 4.60
CA ARG A 59 0.86 4.20 5.82
C ARG A 59 1.95 4.72 6.75
N PRO A 60 2.01 6.04 7.02
CA PRO A 60 2.92 6.57 8.02
C PRO A 60 2.65 5.98 9.41
N PRO A 61 3.66 5.87 10.29
CA PRO A 61 3.43 5.41 11.66
C PRO A 61 2.64 6.49 12.42
N SER A 62 1.32 6.35 12.43
CA SER A 62 0.37 7.24 13.13
C SER A 62 -0.55 6.43 14.04
N ASP A 63 -1.33 7.10 14.89
CA ASP A 63 -2.29 6.42 15.77
C ASP A 63 -3.59 6.00 15.05
N ASN A 64 -3.84 6.50 13.84
CA ASN A 64 -5.11 6.32 13.15
C ASN A 64 -5.10 5.13 12.19
N VAL A 65 -4.92 3.92 12.74
CA VAL A 65 -4.94 2.67 11.97
C VAL A 65 -6.34 2.38 11.40
N GLU A 66 -7.40 2.71 12.13
CA GLU A 66 -8.78 2.43 11.72
C GLU A 66 -9.17 3.17 10.44
N GLU A 67 -8.82 4.47 10.32
CA GLU A 67 -9.07 5.22 9.08
C GLU A 67 -8.30 4.65 7.89
N PHE A 68 -7.04 4.24 8.11
CA PHE A 68 -6.28 3.52 7.09
C PHE A 68 -6.97 2.22 6.65
N LEU A 69 -7.46 1.41 7.59
CA LEU A 69 -8.15 0.15 7.28
C LEU A 69 -9.44 0.39 6.48
N MET A 70 -10.21 1.43 6.79
CA MET A 70 -11.39 1.82 6.02
C MET A 70 -11.03 2.27 4.59
N LEU A 71 -9.98 3.08 4.45
CA LEU A 71 -9.54 3.60 3.16
C LEU A 71 -9.01 2.49 2.25
N ILE A 72 -8.18 1.59 2.77
CA ILE A 72 -7.63 0.49 1.98
C ILE A 72 -8.74 -0.49 1.57
N GLN A 73 -9.71 -0.77 2.44
CA GLN A 73 -10.87 -1.59 2.09
C GLN A 73 -11.71 -0.96 0.98
N THR A 74 -11.96 0.35 1.06
CA THR A 74 -12.71 1.10 0.03
C THR A 74 -11.96 1.11 -1.31
N MET A 75 -10.64 1.35 -1.28
CA MET A 75 -9.80 1.31 -2.49
C MET A 75 -9.84 -0.07 -3.14
N LEU A 76 -9.69 -1.15 -2.35
CA LEU A 76 -9.73 -2.52 -2.87
C LEU A 76 -11.12 -2.86 -3.42
N HIS A 77 -12.20 -2.41 -2.78
CA HIS A 77 -13.54 -2.60 -3.32
C HIS A 77 -13.67 -2.01 -4.73
N GLU A 78 -13.18 -0.79 -4.96
CA GLU A 78 -13.20 -0.18 -6.30
C GLU A 78 -12.35 -0.93 -7.32
N VAL A 79 -11.16 -1.40 -6.93
CA VAL A 79 -10.26 -2.17 -7.81
C VAL A 79 -10.90 -3.50 -8.24
N PHE A 80 -11.59 -4.18 -7.33
CA PHE A 80 -12.12 -5.52 -7.55
C PHE A 80 -13.59 -5.56 -8.02
N THR A 81 -14.29 -4.42 -8.03
CA THR A 81 -15.66 -4.33 -8.56
C THR A 81 -15.71 -4.08 -10.07
N GLU A 82 -14.59 -3.74 -10.71
CA GLU A 82 -14.53 -3.68 -12.17
C GLU A 82 -14.75 -5.08 -12.78
N ASN A 83 -15.63 -5.20 -13.79
CA ASN A 83 -15.93 -6.46 -14.50
C ASN A 83 -14.75 -7.04 -15.30
N ILE A 84 -13.53 -6.50 -15.14
CA ILE A 84 -12.31 -6.93 -15.80
C ILE A 84 -11.41 -7.60 -14.77
N LYS A 85 -11.06 -8.87 -15.00
CA LYS A 85 -10.17 -9.63 -14.13
C LYS A 85 -8.72 -9.17 -14.32
N TYR A 86 -8.28 -8.25 -13.49
CA TYR A 86 -6.87 -7.92 -13.33
C TYR A 86 -6.22 -8.79 -12.27
N GLU A 87 -4.96 -9.14 -12.47
CA GLU A 87 -4.08 -9.52 -11.37
C GLU A 87 -3.69 -8.25 -10.61
N VAL A 88 -3.71 -8.31 -9.29
CA VAL A 88 -3.42 -7.15 -8.43
C VAL A 88 -2.22 -7.47 -7.56
N LEU A 89 -1.17 -6.65 -7.71
CA LEU A 89 -0.03 -6.59 -6.80
C LEU A 89 -0.20 -5.38 -5.88
N LEU A 90 -0.55 -5.65 -4.62
CA LEU A 90 -0.54 -4.65 -3.55
C LEU A 90 0.80 -4.74 -2.82
N SER A 91 1.45 -3.59 -2.63
CA SER A 91 2.76 -3.48 -1.99
C SER A 91 2.87 -2.21 -1.17
N GLY A 92 3.92 -2.11 -0.36
CA GLY A 92 4.34 -0.91 0.32
C GLY A 92 4.65 -1.13 1.80
N ASP A 93 4.79 -0.04 2.55
CA ASP A 93 5.06 -0.06 3.98
C ASP A 93 3.79 0.35 4.73
N PHE A 94 3.16 -0.63 5.36
CA PHE A 94 1.93 -0.42 6.11
C PHE A 94 2.19 0.04 7.55
N ASN A 95 3.43 0.00 8.07
CA ASN A 95 3.70 0.23 9.50
C ASN A 95 2.68 -0.44 10.44
N VAL A 96 2.29 -1.68 10.12
CA VAL A 96 1.41 -2.53 10.93
C VAL A 96 2.20 -3.81 11.22
N ASP A 97 2.31 -4.16 12.50
CA ASP A 97 2.98 -5.39 12.91
C ASP A 97 2.11 -6.60 12.55
N LEU A 98 2.65 -7.47 11.69
CA LEU A 98 2.03 -8.72 11.27
C LEU A 98 2.63 -9.95 11.97
N THR A 99 3.70 -9.77 12.76
CA THR A 99 4.43 -10.83 13.44
C THR A 99 3.79 -11.18 14.78
N GLU A 100 3.25 -10.17 15.46
CA GLU A 100 2.53 -10.33 16.72
C GLU A 100 1.02 -10.53 16.50
N PRO A 101 0.31 -11.26 17.38
CA PRO A 101 -1.13 -11.51 17.26
C PRO A 101 -1.99 -10.28 17.63
N GLY A 102 -1.71 -9.12 17.04
CA GLY A 102 -2.44 -7.86 17.23
C GLY A 102 -3.77 -7.76 16.47
N ARG A 103 -4.65 -6.87 16.91
CA ARG A 103 -5.95 -6.58 16.26
C ARG A 103 -5.74 -6.07 14.84
N ASP A 104 -4.86 -5.09 14.67
CA ASP A 104 -4.71 -4.35 13.42
C ASP A 104 -4.12 -5.20 12.31
N GLY A 105 -3.07 -5.98 12.60
CA GLY A 105 -2.50 -6.94 11.65
C GLY A 105 -3.53 -7.99 11.21
N LYS A 106 -4.33 -8.51 12.14
CA LYS A 106 -5.42 -9.45 11.82
C LYS A 106 -6.49 -8.81 10.93
N LEU A 107 -6.89 -7.58 11.22
CA LEU A 107 -7.89 -6.86 10.41
C LEU A 107 -7.35 -6.59 8.99
N LEU A 108 -6.11 -6.13 8.87
CA LEU A 108 -5.47 -5.90 7.57
C LEU A 108 -5.40 -7.20 6.73
N LEU A 109 -4.95 -8.30 7.33
CA LEU A 109 -4.90 -9.61 6.68
C LEU A 109 -6.30 -10.12 6.29
N ASN A 110 -7.31 -9.88 7.13
CA ASN A 110 -8.70 -10.24 6.82
C ASN A 110 -9.23 -9.42 5.64
N ILE A 111 -8.96 -8.11 5.57
CA ILE A 111 -9.32 -7.27 4.42
C ILE A 111 -8.65 -7.81 3.16
N MET A 112 -7.33 -8.04 3.18
CA MET A 112 -6.60 -8.60 2.04
C MET A 112 -7.22 -9.92 1.56
N LYS A 113 -7.53 -10.82 2.51
CA LYS A 113 -8.15 -12.12 2.23
C LYS A 113 -9.55 -12.01 1.62
N GLN A 114 -10.36 -11.03 2.04
CA GLN A 114 -11.69 -10.78 1.47
C GLN A 114 -11.62 -10.47 -0.03
N PHE A 115 -10.55 -9.81 -0.48
CA PHE A 115 -10.30 -9.51 -1.89
C PHE A 115 -9.43 -10.57 -2.60
N GLY A 116 -9.21 -11.73 -1.97
CA GLY A 116 -8.42 -12.82 -2.56
C GLY A 116 -6.91 -12.56 -2.63
N LEU A 117 -6.42 -11.48 -2.00
CA LEU A 117 -5.00 -11.19 -1.90
C LEU A 117 -4.34 -12.16 -0.92
N LYS A 118 -3.13 -12.59 -1.26
CA LYS A 118 -2.31 -13.50 -0.46
C LYS A 118 -1.00 -12.81 -0.09
N PRO A 119 -0.66 -12.72 1.21
CA PRO A 119 0.66 -12.21 1.62
C PRO A 119 1.77 -13.05 0.98
N THR A 120 2.75 -12.36 0.39
CA THR A 120 3.94 -12.99 -0.21
C THR A 120 5.18 -12.88 0.69
N ILE A 121 5.13 -11.99 1.68
CA ILE A 121 6.17 -11.80 2.70
C ILE A 121 5.60 -12.29 4.02
N ASN A 122 6.30 -13.22 4.67
CA ASN A 122 5.90 -13.81 5.95
C ASN A 122 6.98 -13.61 7.04
N GLU A 123 7.96 -12.74 6.76
CA GLU A 123 9.10 -12.45 7.63
C GLU A 123 9.16 -10.95 7.91
N ALA A 124 9.80 -10.56 9.02
CA ALA A 124 9.96 -9.15 9.38
C ALA A 124 10.78 -8.41 8.33
N THR A 125 10.23 -7.32 7.77
CA THR A 125 10.89 -6.49 6.75
C THR A 125 11.77 -5.38 7.34
N ARG A 126 11.61 -5.08 8.64
CA ARG A 126 12.43 -4.13 9.41
C ARG A 126 12.96 -4.83 10.65
N VAL A 127 14.26 -5.08 10.70
CA VAL A 127 14.95 -5.55 11.91
C VAL A 127 15.45 -4.32 12.65
N THR A 128 14.79 -3.98 13.76
CA THR A 128 15.29 -2.91 14.64
C THR A 128 16.33 -3.54 15.57
N VAL A 129 17.60 -3.22 15.37
CA VAL A 129 18.64 -3.58 16.34
C VAL A 129 18.39 -2.70 17.56
N VAL A 130 17.92 -3.30 18.65
CA VAL A 130 17.85 -2.60 19.94
C VAL A 130 19.29 -2.25 20.30
N LYS A 131 19.63 -0.96 20.31
CA LYS A 131 20.84 -0.54 21.00
C LYS A 131 20.54 -0.70 22.48
N ASP A 132 21.18 -1.66 23.14
CA ASP A 132 21.34 -1.63 24.59
C ASP A 132 22.10 -0.35 24.93
N ASP A 133 21.38 0.74 25.15
CA ASP A 133 21.94 1.93 25.77
C ASP A 133 22.26 1.56 27.22
N TYR A 134 23.49 1.10 27.44
CA TYR A 134 24.11 1.15 28.76
C TYR A 134 24.20 2.63 29.18
N ARG A 135 23.30 3.06 30.07
CA ARG A 135 23.58 3.83 31.29
C ARG A 135 22.31 4.21 32.05
#